data_AF-A0A2E8PYN2-F1
#
_entry.id   AF-A0A2E8PYN2-F1
#
_cell.length_a   1.000
_cell.length_b   1.000
_cell.length_c   1.000
_cell.angle_alpha   90.00
_cell.angle_beta   90.00
_cell.angle_gamma   90.00
#
_symmetry.space_group_name_H-M   'P 1'
#
loop_
_entity.id
_entity.type
_entity.pdbx_description
1 polymer ?
#
loop_
_entity_poly.entity_id
_entity_poly.type
_entity_poly.pdbx_seq_one_letter_code
_entity_poly.pdbx_strand_id
1 'polypeptide(L)'
;MKFLQRIYTFISLSLAVLMVHCAPGVHGFQVKDGNCDCHHSFYFLSSGDGKSDPDTSGVELAMNGNYDRARVAFSKEKNNRCFSENNLGLVFMLQGQSDAALKHLWEAHSLCPDNETIEGNLKNLLSRIPAS
;
A
#
# COMPACT_ATOMS: atom_id res chain seq x y z
N MET A 1 -26.30 28.02 -37.35
CA MET A 1 -24.90 27.53 -37.31
C MET A 1 -24.90 26.37 -36.30
N LYS A 2 -25.19 25.12 -36.68
CA LYS A 2 -24.34 24.12 -37.38
C LYS A 2 -22.97 23.91 -36.72
N PHE A 3 -22.72 22.64 -36.37
CA PHE A 3 -21.43 21.93 -36.39
C PHE A 3 -20.50 22.25 -35.18
N LEU A 4 -20.01 21.34 -34.32
CA LEU A 4 -19.39 20.00 -34.42
C LEU A 4 -19.16 19.52 -32.95
N GLN A 5 -18.99 18.26 -32.54
CA GLN A 5 -19.06 16.93 -33.13
C GLN A 5 -18.85 15.92 -31.98
N ARG A 6 -19.74 14.93 -31.90
CA ARG A 6 -19.51 13.65 -31.22
C ARG A 6 -18.19 13.04 -31.71
N ILE A 7 -17.31 12.65 -30.80
CA ILE A 7 -16.37 11.56 -31.06
C ILE A 7 -16.45 10.58 -29.89
N TYR A 8 -17.32 9.59 -30.05
CA TYR A 8 -17.12 8.28 -29.46
C TYR A 8 -15.89 7.66 -30.13
N THR A 9 -14.91 7.19 -29.38
CA THR A 9 -14.00 6.15 -29.87
C THR A 9 -13.69 5.19 -28.74
N PHE A 10 -14.24 3.98 -28.88
CA PHE A 10 -13.87 2.77 -28.17
C PHE A 10 -12.37 2.53 -28.30
N ILE A 11 -11.60 2.52 -27.20
CA ILE A 11 -10.31 1.82 -27.15
C ILE A 11 -10.17 1.11 -25.79
N SER A 12 -10.24 -0.22 -25.89
CA SER A 12 -9.73 -1.27 -25.00
C SER A 12 -9.89 -1.16 -23.48
N LEU A 13 -10.67 -2.11 -22.96
CA LEU A 13 -10.60 -2.70 -21.64
C LEU A 13 -9.16 -3.13 -21.28
N SER A 14 -8.38 -2.23 -20.70
CA SER A 14 -7.12 -2.54 -20.04
C SER A 14 -7.11 -1.87 -18.67
N LEU A 15 -6.97 -2.70 -17.65
CA LEU A 15 -6.84 -2.42 -16.22
C LEU A 15 -6.22 -1.04 -15.90
N ALA A 16 -7.04 0.01 -15.82
CA ALA A 16 -6.58 1.33 -15.39
C ALA A 16 -6.44 1.31 -13.86
N VAL A 17 -5.24 1.04 -13.38
CA VAL A 17 -4.81 1.47 -12.05
C VAL A 17 -4.91 2.99 -12.08
N LEU A 18 -5.94 3.54 -11.44
CA LEU A 18 -6.10 4.98 -11.25
C LEU A 18 -4.99 5.43 -10.28
N MET A 19 -3.90 5.92 -10.85
CA MET A 19 -2.82 6.59 -10.12
C MET A 19 -3.33 7.94 -9.63
N VAL A 20 -4.04 7.94 -8.50
CA VAL A 20 -4.40 9.17 -7.78
C VAL A 20 -3.10 9.76 -7.25
N HIS A 21 -2.72 10.94 -7.76
CA HIS A 21 -1.54 11.66 -7.31
C HIS A 21 -1.79 12.22 -5.91
N CYS A 22 -1.51 11.42 -4.88
CA CYS A 22 -1.28 11.92 -3.53
C CYS A 22 0.20 12.29 -3.44
N ALA A 23 0.50 13.55 -3.11
CA ALA A 23 1.81 14.18 -2.82
C ALA A 23 3.12 13.53 -3.33
N PRO A 24 4.04 14.28 -3.98
CA PRO A 24 5.31 13.72 -4.45
C PRO A 24 6.13 13.15 -3.28
N GLY A 25 6.54 11.89 -3.39
CA GLY A 25 7.41 11.19 -2.43
C GLY A 25 6.71 10.18 -1.50
N VAL A 26 5.41 9.93 -1.65
CA VAL A 26 4.68 8.94 -0.85
C VAL A 26 4.14 7.83 -1.74
N HIS A 27 4.79 6.66 -1.71
CA HIS A 27 4.31 5.46 -2.40
C HIS A 27 3.24 4.77 -1.55
N GLY A 28 2.02 5.33 -1.58
CA GLY A 28 0.84 4.71 -1.01
C GLY A 28 0.04 3.94 -2.05
N PHE A 29 -0.73 2.95 -1.62
CA PHE A 29 -1.73 2.31 -2.48
C PHE A 29 -3.09 2.27 -1.79
N GLN A 30 -4.13 2.37 -2.62
CA GLN A 30 -5.50 2.14 -2.19
C GLN A 30 -5.91 0.76 -2.68
N VAL A 31 -6.53 -0.02 -1.78
CA VAL A 31 -7.22 -1.24 -2.19
C VAL A 31 -8.47 -0.83 -2.94
N LYS A 32 -8.76 -1.48 -4.07
CA LYS A 32 -9.99 -1.25 -4.85
C LYS A 32 -11.20 -1.86 -4.11
N ASP A 33 -11.64 -1.20 -3.05
CA ASP A 33 -12.82 -1.56 -2.26
C ASP A 33 -14.06 -0.70 -2.59
N GLY A 34 -13.91 0.25 -3.53
CA GLY A 34 -14.98 1.17 -3.92
C GLY A 34 -15.14 2.38 -3.00
N ASN A 35 -14.29 2.52 -1.97
CA ASN A 35 -14.28 3.65 -1.05
C ASN A 35 -13.02 4.51 -1.30
N CYS A 36 -13.08 5.36 -2.32
CA CYS A 36 -11.99 6.26 -2.70
C CYS A 36 -11.88 7.44 -1.70
N ASP A 37 -11.50 7.16 -0.46
CA ASP A 37 -11.13 8.17 0.52
C ASP A 37 -9.64 8.00 0.87
N CYS A 38 -8.89 9.12 0.81
CA CYS A 38 -7.46 9.16 1.10
C CYS A 38 -7.13 8.67 2.51
N HIS A 39 -8.09 8.71 3.43
CA HIS A 39 -7.96 8.19 4.80
C HIS A 39 -7.74 6.66 4.88
N HIS A 40 -8.09 5.90 3.83
CA HIS A 40 -7.93 4.44 3.79
C HIS A 40 -6.72 3.95 2.97
N SER A 41 -5.76 4.84 2.74
CA SER A 41 -4.54 4.53 2.01
C SER A 41 -3.56 3.75 2.88
N PHE A 42 -2.80 2.85 2.26
CA PHE A 42 -1.72 2.11 2.90
C PHE A 42 -0.37 2.60 2.42
N TYR A 43 0.61 2.65 3.31
CA TYR A 43 1.91 3.22 3.03
C TYR A 43 3.06 2.29 3.39
N PHE A 44 3.92 2.00 2.41
CA PHE A 44 5.21 1.34 2.65
C PHE A 44 6.18 2.33 3.34
N LEU A 45 7.03 1.79 4.22
CA LEU A 45 7.99 2.56 5.02
C LEU A 45 9.44 2.19 4.65
N SER A 46 10.39 3.08 4.89
CA SER A 46 11.83 2.80 4.80
C SER A 46 12.58 3.50 5.91
N SER A 47 13.74 2.94 6.22
CA SER A 47 14.61 3.31 7.33
C SER A 47 15.17 4.74 7.30
N GLY A 48 14.95 5.55 6.27
CA GLY A 48 15.39 6.95 6.28
C GLY A 48 14.31 7.86 6.87
N ASP A 49 14.58 8.33 8.09
CA ASP A 49 14.20 9.61 8.71
C ASP A 49 12.73 10.10 8.65
N GLY A 50 11.78 9.27 8.22
CA GLY A 50 10.38 9.66 8.04
C GLY A 50 10.16 10.64 6.87
N LYS A 51 11.18 10.88 6.03
CA LYS A 51 11.11 11.75 4.84
C LYS A 51 11.69 11.12 3.57
N SER A 52 12.19 9.88 3.63
CA SER A 52 12.78 9.21 2.47
C SER A 52 11.90 8.09 1.92
N ASP A 53 11.94 7.95 0.60
CA ASP A 53 11.17 6.98 -0.17
C ASP A 53 11.35 5.54 0.35
N PRO A 54 10.27 4.73 0.40
CA PRO A 54 10.37 3.31 0.72
C PRO A 54 11.38 2.62 -0.22
N ASP A 55 12.01 1.50 0.20
CA ASP A 55 12.90 0.72 -0.68
C ASP A 55 12.18 0.48 -2.00
N THR A 56 12.60 1.26 -3.00
CA THR A 56 11.85 1.39 -4.24
C THR A 56 11.82 0.05 -4.95
N SER A 57 12.85 -0.79 -4.78
CA SER A 57 12.87 -2.15 -5.31
C SER A 57 11.82 -3.05 -4.65
N GLY A 58 11.71 -3.02 -3.31
CA GLY A 58 10.70 -3.80 -2.58
C GLY A 58 9.27 -3.38 -2.94
N VAL A 59 9.03 -2.07 -3.01
CA VAL A 59 7.73 -1.49 -3.39
C VAL A 59 7.39 -1.79 -4.84
N GLU A 60 8.31 -1.58 -5.78
CA GLU A 60 8.10 -1.92 -7.20
C GLU A 60 7.76 -3.39 -7.38
N LEU A 61 8.46 -4.30 -6.67
CA LEU A 61 8.15 -5.72 -6.70
C LEU A 61 6.72 -5.98 -6.18
N ALA A 62 6.32 -5.36 -5.07
CA ALA A 62 4.97 -5.51 -4.52
C ALA A 62 3.89 -4.98 -5.48
N MET A 63 4.11 -3.79 -6.06
CA MET A 63 3.16 -3.16 -7.00
C MET A 63 3.03 -3.93 -8.30
N ASN A 64 4.10 -4.58 -8.75
CA ASN A 64 4.09 -5.46 -9.92
C ASN A 64 3.55 -6.88 -9.62
N GLY A 65 3.05 -7.13 -8.41
CA GLY A 65 2.51 -8.43 -8.00
C GLY A 65 3.58 -9.49 -7.70
N ASN A 66 4.85 -9.12 -7.65
CA ASN A 66 5.97 -10.02 -7.36
C ASN A 66 6.19 -10.15 -5.84
N TYR A 67 5.17 -10.66 -5.15
CA TYR A 67 5.09 -10.66 -3.69
C TYR A 67 6.18 -11.49 -3.01
N ASP A 68 6.60 -12.61 -3.60
CA ASP A 68 7.67 -13.44 -3.05
C ASP A 68 9.00 -12.68 -3.01
N ARG A 69 9.35 -11.99 -4.10
CA ARG A 69 10.57 -11.17 -4.15
C ARG A 69 10.43 -9.93 -3.27
N ALA A 70 9.25 -9.32 -3.21
CA ALA A 70 8.98 -8.18 -2.32
C ALA A 70 9.20 -8.56 -0.85
N ARG A 71 8.69 -9.71 -0.41
CA ARG A 71 8.92 -10.25 0.94
C ARG A 71 10.40 -10.47 1.23
N VAL A 72 11.13 -11.05 0.27
CA VAL A 72 12.59 -11.24 0.42
C VAL A 72 13.30 -9.90 0.55
N ALA A 73 12.91 -8.89 -0.24
CA ALA A 73 13.47 -7.55 -0.14
C ALA A 73 13.21 -6.93 1.25
N PHE A 74 11.96 -6.87 1.70
CA PHE A 74 11.61 -6.30 3.00
C PHE A 74 12.19 -7.08 4.19
N SER A 75 12.33 -8.40 4.09
CA SER A 75 12.96 -9.22 5.14
C SER A 75 14.46 -8.96 5.31
N LYS A 76 15.12 -8.38 4.29
CA LYS A 76 16.55 -8.04 4.32
C LYS A 76 16.80 -6.63 4.86
N GLU A 77 15.76 -5.83 5.05
CA GLU A 77 15.89 -4.50 5.65
C GLU A 77 16.34 -4.64 7.10
N LYS A 78 17.57 -4.24 7.40
CA LYS A 78 18.20 -4.45 8.72
C LYS A 78 17.99 -3.29 9.69
N ASN A 79 17.67 -2.12 9.16
CA ASN A 79 17.81 -0.87 9.90
C ASN A 79 16.57 -0.54 10.73
N ASN A 80 15.40 -1.12 10.42
CA ASN A 80 14.22 -0.97 11.27
C ASN A 80 13.24 -2.15 11.15
N ARG A 81 13.21 -3.00 12.18
CA ARG A 81 12.32 -4.17 12.24
C ARG A 81 10.83 -3.78 12.17
N CYS A 82 10.40 -2.68 12.79
CA CYS A 82 8.98 -2.32 12.77
C CYS A 82 8.51 -1.91 11.35
N PHE A 83 9.39 -1.33 10.54
CA PHE A 83 9.09 -0.99 9.15
C PHE A 83 9.06 -2.22 8.26
N SER A 84 9.99 -3.16 8.47
CA SER A 84 9.98 -4.46 7.79
C SER A 84 8.67 -5.21 8.06
N GLU A 85 8.24 -5.28 9.33
CA GLU A 85 6.97 -5.92 9.71
C GLU A 85 5.78 -5.19 9.07
N ASN A 86 5.77 -3.85 9.04
CA ASN A 86 4.74 -3.07 8.37
C ASN A 86 4.64 -3.46 6.87
N ASN A 87 5.77 -3.42 6.18
CA ASN A 87 5.83 -3.67 4.73
C ASN A 87 5.45 -5.11 4.39
N LEU A 88 5.89 -6.08 5.19
CA LEU A 88 5.47 -7.48 5.06
C LEU A 88 3.95 -7.62 5.23
N GLY A 89 3.37 -6.94 6.22
CA GLY A 89 1.92 -6.90 6.42
C GLY A 89 1.17 -6.39 5.19
N LEU A 90 1.66 -5.31 4.57
CA LEU A 90 1.07 -4.78 3.34
C LEU A 90 1.19 -5.73 2.15
N VAL A 91 2.29 -6.47 2.02
CA VAL A 91 2.43 -7.51 0.98
C VAL A 91 1.41 -8.63 1.20
N PHE A 92 1.24 -9.12 2.43
CA PHE A 92 0.22 -10.13 2.73
C PHE A 92 -1.20 -9.63 2.45
N MET A 93 -1.46 -8.36 2.74
CA MET A 93 -2.75 -7.74 2.42
C MET A 93 -2.99 -7.68 0.90
N LEU A 94 -1.98 -7.31 0.11
CA LEU A 94 -2.07 -7.32 -1.36
C LEU A 94 -2.33 -8.73 -1.92
N GLN A 95 -1.92 -9.78 -1.20
CA GLN A 95 -2.23 -11.18 -1.51
C GLN A 95 -3.61 -11.64 -1.02
N GLY A 96 -4.39 -10.77 -0.37
CA GLY A 96 -5.69 -11.10 0.22
C GLY A 96 -5.60 -11.92 1.51
N GLN A 97 -4.41 -12.01 2.13
CA GLN A 97 -4.17 -12.80 3.34
C GLN A 97 -4.31 -11.93 4.59
N SER A 98 -5.55 -11.54 4.91
CA SER A 98 -5.85 -10.57 5.97
C SER A 98 -5.35 -10.99 7.36
N ASP A 99 -5.41 -12.28 7.71
CA ASP A 99 -4.93 -12.77 9.02
C ASP A 99 -3.41 -12.61 9.17
N ALA A 100 -2.66 -12.93 8.11
CA ALA A 100 -1.22 -12.75 8.07
C ALA A 100 -0.84 -11.27 8.08
N ALA A 101 -1.58 -10.45 7.32
CA ALA A 101 -1.41 -9.00 7.32
C ALA A 101 -1.63 -8.41 8.73
N LEU A 102 -2.68 -8.84 9.44
CA LEU A 102 -2.99 -8.38 10.79
C LEU A 102 -1.87 -8.72 11.76
N LYS A 103 -1.35 -9.95 11.71
CA LYS A 103 -0.22 -10.37 12.55
C LYS A 103 0.99 -9.46 12.38
N HIS A 104 1.38 -9.18 11.13
CA HIS A 104 2.56 -8.37 10.82
C HIS A 104 2.35 -6.89 11.14
N LEU A 105 1.19 -6.30 10.82
CA LEU A 105 0.89 -4.91 11.18
C LEU A 105 0.76 -4.70 12.69
N TRP A 106 0.27 -5.70 13.42
CA TRP A 106 0.20 -5.65 14.88
C TRP A 106 1.59 -5.73 15.53
N GLU A 107 2.49 -6.59 15.03
CA GLU A 107 3.89 -6.64 15.48
C GLU A 107 4.60 -5.31 15.18
N ALA A 108 4.40 -4.75 13.98
CA ALA A 108 4.94 -3.44 13.62
C ALA A 108 4.51 -2.35 14.60
N HIS A 109 3.22 -2.30 14.93
CA HIS A 109 2.67 -1.34 15.88
C HIS A 109 3.20 -1.57 17.30
N SER A 110 3.35 -2.83 17.72
CA SER A 110 3.90 -3.18 19.03
C SER A 110 5.36 -2.74 19.18
N LEU A 111 6.15 -2.80 18.10
CA LEU A 111 7.54 -2.35 18.07
C LEU A 111 7.68 -0.83 17.99
N CYS A 112 6.75 -0.14 17.35
CA CYS A 112 6.77 1.31 17.09
C CYS A 112 5.39 1.93 17.36
N PRO A 113 4.94 2.00 18.62
CA PRO A 113 3.57 2.40 18.97
C PRO A 113 3.25 3.85 18.61
N ASP A 114 4.26 4.73 18.60
CA ASP A 114 4.11 6.16 18.31
C ASP A 114 4.23 6.49 16.81
N ASN A 115 4.40 5.50 15.93
CA ASN A 115 4.48 5.74 14.50
C ASN A 115 3.09 5.82 13.87
N GLU A 116 2.65 7.04 13.55
CA GLU A 116 1.32 7.34 13.00
C GLU A 116 1.02 6.59 11.69
N THR A 117 2.03 6.34 10.84
CA THR A 117 1.83 5.60 9.59
C THR A 117 1.55 4.12 9.84
N ILE A 118 2.29 3.49 10.77
CA ILE A 118 2.06 2.10 11.16
C ILE A 118 0.68 1.98 11.83
N GLU A 119 0.35 2.89 12.73
CA GLU A 119 -0.97 2.93 13.38
C GLU A 119 -2.09 3.09 12.34
N GLY A 120 -1.91 3.99 11.36
CA GLY A 120 -2.85 4.22 10.26
C GLY A 120 -3.05 2.98 9.39
N ASN A 121 -1.97 2.29 9.01
CA ASN A 121 -2.05 1.04 8.25
C ASN A 121 -2.82 -0.05 9.02
N LEU A 122 -2.54 -0.21 10.33
CA LEU A 122 -3.26 -1.19 11.16
C LEU A 122 -4.76 -0.86 11.27
N LYS A 123 -5.11 0.40 11.55
CA LYS A 123 -6.51 0.87 11.59
C LYS A 123 -7.23 0.64 10.26
N ASN A 124 -6.56 0.94 9.15
CA ASN A 124 -7.11 0.74 7.82
C ASN A 124 -7.32 -0.73 7.47
N LEU A 125 -6.48 -1.65 7.97
CA LEU A 125 -6.74 -3.08 7.84
C LEU A 125 -7.92 -3.50 8.71
N LEU A 126 -7.96 -3.08 9.97
CA LEU A 126 -9.01 -3.45 10.92
C LEU A 126 -10.40 -2.98 10.46
N SER A 127 -10.51 -1.81 9.83
CA SER A 127 -11.79 -1.32 9.29
C SER A 127 -12.32 -2.18 8.13
N ARG A 128 -11.48 -3.05 7.54
CA ARG A 128 -11.82 -3.92 6.40
C ARG A 128 -12.11 -5.36 6.84
N ILE A 129 -11.73 -5.74 8.05
CA ILE A 129 -12.06 -7.06 8.62
C ILE A 129 -13.43 -6.90 9.29
N PRO A 130 -14.50 -7.53 8.78
CA PRO A 130 -15.80 -7.44 9.43
C PRO A 130 -15.69 -7.99 10.85
N ALA A 131 -16.25 -7.25 11.82
CA ALA A 131 -16.42 -7.79 13.16
C ALA A 131 -17.25 -9.08 13.06
N SER A 132 -16.66 -10.18 13.54
CA SER A 132 -17.32 -11.48 13.67
C SER A 132 -18.44 -11.44 14.70
#